data_AF-A0A953AVI5-F1
#
_entry.id   AF-A0A953AVI5-F1
#
_cell.length_a   1.000
_cell.length_b   1.000
_cell.length_c   1.000
_cell.angle_alpha   90.00
_cell.angle_beta   90.00
_cell.angle_gamma   90.00
#
_symmetry.space_group_name_H-M   'P 1'
#
loop_
_entity.id
_entity.type
_entity.pdbx_description
1 polymer ?
#
loop_
_entity_poly.entity_id
_entity_poly.type
_entity_poly.pdbx_seq_one_letter_code
_entity_poly.pdbx_strand_id
1 'polypeptide(L)'
;MSLRATAKALPTALKISFSEAIAYRAEMLVWVLSTTMPFVQMALMTAVARGGPIGGYGQKEFVAYYLGTFVVRQLSGSWAAWQMNFEIRQGTLSMRLLRPFPPIVSWALEHLAAIPMRIVVVGPAVAVMFLTVGGAQLPDSVGMW
;
A
#
# COMPACT_ATOMS: atom_id res chain seq x y z
N MET A 1 -17.46 1.53 26.04
CA MET A 1 -16.21 2.26 26.35
C MET A 1 -16.39 3.73 26.00
N SER A 2 -15.86 4.65 26.82
CA SER A 2 -15.78 6.06 26.43
C SER A 2 -14.71 6.20 25.35
N LEU A 3 -15.04 6.88 24.24
CA LEU A 3 -14.12 7.23 23.15
C LEU A 3 -12.78 7.81 23.66
N ARG A 4 -12.81 8.48 24.82
CA ARG A 4 -11.64 9.08 25.47
C ARG A 4 -10.60 8.05 25.93
N ALA A 5 -11.02 6.87 26.39
CA ALA A 5 -10.09 5.84 26.85
C ALA A 5 -9.33 5.21 25.67
N THR A 6 -10.05 4.90 24.57
CA THR A 6 -9.44 4.43 23.32
C THR A 6 -8.48 5.48 22.76
N ALA A 7 -8.88 6.75 22.74
CA ALA A 7 -8.05 7.85 22.25
C ALA A 7 -6.73 7.99 23.05
N LYS A 8 -6.76 7.80 24.37
CA LYS A 8 -5.54 7.80 25.21
C LYS A 8 -4.61 6.63 24.93
N ALA A 9 -5.13 5.49 24.46
CA ALA A 9 -4.33 4.30 24.17
C ALA A 9 -3.73 4.29 22.74
N LEU A 10 -4.27 5.09 21.82
CA LEU A 10 -3.79 5.20 20.43
C LEU A 10 -2.27 5.41 20.28
N PRO A 11 -1.62 6.36 20.97
CA PRO A 11 -0.18 6.61 20.74
C PRO A 11 0.67 5.42 21.16
N THR A 12 0.32 4.73 22.24
CA THR A 12 1.04 3.52 22.68
C THR A 12 0.81 2.37 21.72
N ALA A 13 -0.44 2.16 21.29
CA ALA A 13 -0.77 1.12 20.31
C ALA A 13 -0.04 1.37 18.97
N LEU A 14 0.02 2.61 18.49
CA LEU A 14 0.76 2.97 17.28
C LEU A 14 2.27 2.68 17.41
N LYS A 15 2.88 2.99 18.55
CA LYS A 15 4.29 2.66 18.80
C LYS A 15 4.56 1.15 18.77
N ILE A 16 3.66 0.36 19.34
CA ILE A 16 3.73 -1.11 19.30
C ILE A 16 3.64 -1.59 17.85
N SER A 17 2.62 -1.16 17.12
CA SER A 17 2.43 -1.51 15.71
C SER A 17 3.61 -1.10 14.83
N PHE A 18 4.23 0.05 15.09
CA PHE A 18 5.43 0.49 14.38
C PHE A 18 6.65 -0.37 14.70
N SER A 19 6.83 -0.76 15.96
CA SER A 19 7.87 -1.71 16.35
C SER A 19 7.68 -3.07 15.67
N GLU A 20 6.44 -3.55 15.57
CA GLU A 20 6.11 -4.79 14.85
C GLU A 20 6.43 -4.66 13.36
N ALA A 21 6.03 -3.56 12.71
CA ALA A 21 6.32 -3.32 11.30
C ALA A 21 7.84 -3.39 11.00
N ILE A 22 8.67 -2.79 11.87
CA ILE A 22 10.13 -2.84 11.75
C ILE A 22 10.69 -4.24 12.01
N ALA A 23 10.15 -4.95 13.00
CA ALA A 23 10.58 -6.31 13.33
C ALA A 23 10.35 -7.25 12.14
N TYR A 24 9.18 -7.18 11.50
CA TYR A 24 8.78 -8.01 10.36
C TYR A 24 9.11 -7.39 8.99
N ARG A 25 10.14 -6.53 8.91
CA ARG A 25 10.56 -5.88 7.65
C ARG A 25 10.87 -6.84 6.51
N ALA A 26 11.38 -8.03 6.81
CA ALA A 26 11.68 -9.04 5.79
C ALA A 26 10.39 -9.59 5.16
N GLU A 27 9.37 -9.84 5.96
CA GLU A 27 8.04 -10.23 5.50
C GLU A 27 7.45 -9.15 4.58
N MET A 28 7.59 -7.88 4.96
CA MET A 28 7.16 -6.77 4.12
C MET A 28 7.84 -6.80 2.74
N LEU A 29 9.16 -7.01 2.66
CA LEU A 29 9.87 -7.09 1.39
C LEU A 29 9.36 -8.24 0.52
N VAL A 30 9.13 -9.42 1.11
CA VAL A 30 8.54 -10.57 0.41
C VAL A 30 7.16 -10.23 -0.16
N TRP A 31 6.34 -9.51 0.61
CA TRP A 31 5.04 -9.04 0.15
C TRP A 31 5.14 -8.07 -1.01
N VAL A 32 6.06 -7.11 -0.97
CA VAL A 32 6.26 -6.19 -2.10
C VAL A 32 6.70 -6.94 -3.35
N LEU A 33 7.64 -7.88 -3.23
CA LEU A 33 8.09 -8.68 -4.38
C LEU A 33 6.95 -9.51 -4.99
N SER A 34 6.00 -9.95 -4.17
CA SER A 34 4.79 -10.65 -4.62
C SER A 34 3.81 -9.75 -5.37
N THR A 35 3.95 -8.42 -5.27
CA THR A 35 3.11 -7.43 -5.95
C THR A 35 3.72 -6.85 -7.22
N THR A 36 4.72 -7.53 -7.80
CA THR A 36 5.46 -7.06 -9.00
C THR A 36 4.74 -7.27 -10.33
N MET A 37 3.57 -7.92 -10.33
CA MET A 37 2.74 -8.13 -11.53
C MET A 37 2.53 -6.88 -12.41
N PRO A 38 2.31 -5.66 -11.87
CA PRO A 38 2.19 -4.44 -12.68
C PRO A 38 3.44 -4.15 -13.53
N PHE A 39 4.65 -4.50 -13.06
CA PHE A 39 5.88 -4.28 -13.83
C PHE A 39 5.98 -5.21 -15.04
N VAL A 40 5.49 -6.44 -14.91
CA VAL A 40 5.40 -7.38 -16.04
C VAL A 40 4.43 -6.85 -17.09
N GLN A 41 3.26 -6.38 -16.66
CA GLN A 41 2.25 -5.77 -17.55
C GLN A 41 2.78 -4.49 -18.21
N MET A 42 3.54 -3.67 -17.48
CA MET A 42 4.22 -2.50 -18.02
C MET A 42 5.20 -2.88 -19.13
N ALA A 43 6.09 -3.85 -18.89
CA ALA A 43 7.06 -4.31 -19.88
C ALA A 43 6.37 -4.87 -21.14
N LEU A 44 5.28 -5.62 -20.94
CA LEU A 44 4.47 -6.15 -22.03
C LEU A 44 3.83 -5.02 -22.85
N MET A 45 3.07 -4.13 -22.23
CA MET A 45 2.31 -3.10 -22.95
C MET A 45 3.21 -2.06 -23.61
N THR A 46 4.34 -1.73 -22.98
CA THR A 46 5.35 -0.87 -23.62
C THR A 46 6.00 -1.54 -24.83
N ALA A 47 6.23 -2.85 -24.79
CA ALA A 47 6.73 -3.59 -25.95
C ALA A 47 5.70 -3.61 -27.10
N VAL A 48 4.41 -3.82 -26.81
CA VAL A 48 3.35 -3.78 -27.83
C VAL A 48 3.24 -2.37 -28.44
N ALA A 49 3.31 -1.31 -27.62
CA ALA A 49 3.24 0.08 -28.07
C ALA A 49 4.44 0.53 -28.93
N ARG A 50 5.49 -0.31 -29.10
CA ARG A 50 6.54 -0.08 -30.11
C ARG A 50 6.02 -0.21 -31.54
N GLY A 51 5.00 -1.05 -31.76
CA GLY A 51 4.36 -1.21 -33.08
C GLY A 51 3.41 -0.07 -33.46
N GLY A 52 3.10 0.82 -32.52
CA GLY A 52 2.19 1.95 -32.70
C GLY A 52 1.37 2.22 -31.43
N PRO A 53 0.81 3.43 -31.26
CA PRO A 53 -0.03 3.75 -30.11
C PRO A 53 -1.28 2.86 -30.04
N ILE A 54 -1.65 2.44 -28.83
CA ILE A 54 -2.83 1.60 -28.58
C ILE A 54 -3.89 2.46 -27.91
N GLY A 55 -5.01 2.74 -28.60
CA GLY A 55 -6.09 3.54 -28.03
C GLY A 55 -5.66 4.95 -27.58
N GLY A 56 -4.65 5.53 -28.23
CA GLY A 56 -4.07 6.83 -27.87
C GLY A 56 -2.94 6.78 -26.83
N TYR A 57 -2.65 5.61 -26.25
CA TYR A 57 -1.54 5.42 -25.31
C TYR A 57 -0.28 4.98 -26.05
N GLY A 58 0.80 5.74 -25.89
CA GLY A 58 2.14 5.35 -26.29
C GLY A 58 2.90 4.68 -25.15
N GLN A 59 4.20 4.48 -25.35
CA GLN A 59 5.05 3.81 -24.35
C GLN A 59 5.14 4.60 -23.03
N LYS A 60 5.22 5.93 -23.09
CA LYS A 60 5.36 6.77 -21.89
C LYS A 60 4.11 6.73 -21.02
N GLU A 61 2.94 6.79 -21.65
CA GLU A 61 1.65 6.78 -20.97
C GLU A 61 1.41 5.42 -20.29
N PHE A 62 1.84 4.31 -20.90
CA PHE A 62 1.79 3.00 -20.25
C PHE A 62 2.74 2.89 -19.06
N VAL A 63 3.95 3.43 -19.15
CA VAL A 63 4.87 3.48 -18.00
C VAL A 63 4.23 4.25 -16.85
N ALA A 64 3.69 5.44 -17.12
CA ALA A 64 3.00 6.27 -16.14
C ALA A 64 1.84 5.52 -15.47
N TYR A 65 0.99 4.88 -16.29
CA TYR A 65 -0.20 4.17 -15.83
C TYR A 65 0.14 2.99 -14.90
N TYR A 66 1.07 2.12 -15.30
CA TYR A 66 1.39 0.94 -14.51
C TYR A 66 2.24 1.26 -13.27
N LEU A 67 3.13 2.26 -13.34
CA LEU A 67 3.83 2.76 -12.15
C LEU A 67 2.84 3.40 -11.17
N GLY A 68 1.92 4.24 -11.64
CA GLY A 68 0.87 4.83 -10.81
C GLY A 68 -0.02 3.77 -10.18
N THR A 69 -0.42 2.76 -10.95
CA THR A 69 -1.19 1.62 -10.46
C THR A 69 -0.44 0.86 -9.35
N PHE A 70 0.87 0.65 -9.51
CA PHE A 70 1.70 0.04 -8.46
C PHE A 70 1.72 0.90 -7.19
N VAL A 71 1.94 2.21 -7.30
CA VAL A 71 1.94 3.15 -6.17
C VAL A 71 0.60 3.11 -5.42
N VAL A 72 -0.51 3.26 -6.15
CA VAL A 72 -1.86 3.22 -5.57
C VAL A 72 -2.11 1.89 -4.88
N ARG A 73 -1.73 0.77 -5.50
CA ARG A 73 -1.89 -0.57 -4.93
C ARG A 73 -1.11 -0.73 -3.63
N GLN A 74 0.13 -0.27 -3.58
CA GLN A 74 0.97 -0.37 -2.38
C GLN A 74 0.40 0.46 -1.21
N LEU A 75 -0.17 1.62 -1.50
CA LEU A 75 -0.75 2.50 -0.47
C LEU A 75 -2.14 2.07 0.00
N SER A 76 -2.95 1.47 -0.89
CA SER A 76 -4.33 1.04 -0.58
C SER A 76 -4.45 -0.39 -0.02
N GLY A 77 -3.41 -1.22 -0.17
CA GLY A 77 -3.46 -2.62 0.25
C GLY A 77 -3.69 -2.81 1.75
N SER A 78 -4.81 -3.44 2.12
CA SER A 78 -5.12 -3.78 3.52
C SER A 78 -5.09 -5.29 3.77
N TRP A 79 -4.45 -5.66 4.87
CA TRP A 79 -4.30 -7.01 5.42
C TRP A 79 -5.35 -7.35 6.46
N ALA A 80 -6.18 -6.37 6.86
CA ALA A 80 -7.11 -6.54 7.98
C ALA A 80 -8.08 -7.70 7.76
N ALA A 81 -8.57 -7.89 6.53
CA ALA A 81 -9.47 -8.99 6.19
C ALA A 81 -8.80 -10.37 6.32
N TRP A 82 -7.55 -10.49 5.87
CA TRP A 82 -6.78 -11.72 6.01
C TRP A 82 -6.45 -12.02 7.47
N GLN A 83 -5.98 -11.01 8.21
CA GLN A 83 -5.64 -11.12 9.63
C GLN A 83 -6.84 -11.54 10.47
N MET A 84 -8.00 -10.93 10.22
CA MET A 84 -9.25 -11.31 10.86
C MET A 84 -9.61 -12.76 10.55
N ASN A 85 -9.52 -13.20 9.28
CA ASN A 85 -9.81 -14.58 8.91
C ASN A 85 -8.87 -15.56 9.62
N PHE A 86 -7.59 -15.21 9.69
CA PHE A 86 -6.56 -15.99 10.39
C PHE A 86 -6.86 -16.11 11.89
N GLU A 87 -7.19 -15.00 12.56
CA GLU A 87 -7.52 -14.97 14.00
C GLU A 87 -8.81 -15.72 14.33
N ILE A 88 -9.79 -15.70 13.43
CA ILE A 88 -11.01 -16.51 13.55
C ILE A 88 -10.68 -18.00 13.49
N ARG A 89 -9.89 -18.42 12.49
CA ARG A 89 -9.51 -19.83 12.32
C ARG A 89 -8.67 -20.36 13.48
N GLN A 90 -7.84 -19.51 14.08
CA GLN A 90 -6.99 -19.87 15.22
C GLN A 90 -7.68 -19.71 16.59
N GLY A 91 -8.90 -19.15 16.64
CA GLY A 91 -9.62 -18.88 17.88
C GLY A 91 -9.02 -17.75 18.74
N THR A 92 -7.95 -17.10 18.28
CA THR A 92 -7.24 -16.03 19.00
C THR A 92 -8.01 -14.71 19.02
N LEU A 93 -9.00 -14.56 18.14
CA LEU A 93 -9.90 -13.39 18.15
C LEU A 93 -10.65 -13.28 19.49
N SER A 94 -11.04 -14.40 20.11
CA SER A 94 -11.70 -14.42 21.42
C SER A 94 -10.87 -13.73 22.50
N MET A 95 -9.56 -14.01 22.53
CA MET A 95 -8.61 -13.39 23.47
C MET A 95 -8.43 -11.89 23.22
N ARG A 96 -8.53 -11.44 21.97
CA ARG A 96 -8.50 -10.01 21.64
C ARG A 96 -9.77 -9.29 22.07
N LEU A 97 -10.93 -9.93 21.93
CA LEU A 97 -12.23 -9.35 22.36
C LEU A 97 -12.35 -9.18 23.87
N LEU A 98 -11.61 -9.98 24.66
CA LEU A 98 -11.51 -9.81 26.10
C LEU A 98 -10.72 -8.56 26.51
N ARG A 99 -9.86 -8.04 25.63
CA ARG A 99 -9.10 -6.81 25.91
C ARG A 99 -10.02 -5.61 25.75
N PRO A 100 -9.93 -4.58 26.61
CA PRO A 100 -10.71 -3.36 26.48
C PRO A 100 -10.16 -2.45 25.38
N PHE A 101 -9.98 -2.98 24.17
CA PHE A 101 -9.49 -2.25 23.01
C PHE A 101 -10.14 -2.81 21.72
N PRO A 102 -10.81 -1.98 20.90
CA PRO A 102 -11.47 -2.46 19.69
C PRO A 102 -10.48 -3.07 18.68
N PRO A 103 -10.66 -4.33 18.23
CA PRO A 103 -9.74 -4.99 17.30
C PRO A 103 -9.57 -4.24 15.98
N ILE A 104 -10.63 -3.60 15.48
CA ILE A 104 -10.59 -2.83 14.23
C ILE A 104 -9.65 -1.63 14.29
N VAL A 105 -9.54 -1.00 15.47
CA VAL A 105 -8.59 0.10 15.70
C VAL A 105 -7.16 -0.46 15.72
N SER A 106 -6.95 -1.65 16.29
CA SER A 106 -5.63 -2.32 16.26
C SER A 106 -5.18 -2.57 14.84
N TRP A 107 -6.02 -3.23 14.02
CA TRP A 107 -5.69 -3.51 12.63
C TRP A 107 -5.46 -2.22 11.81
N ALA A 108 -6.24 -1.17 12.06
CA ALA A 108 -6.01 0.12 11.41
C ALA A 108 -4.66 0.75 11.78
N LEU A 109 -4.27 0.67 13.06
CA LEU A 109 -2.97 1.16 13.53
C LEU A 109 -1.81 0.34 12.98
N GLU A 110 -1.95 -0.98 12.88
CA GLU A 110 -1.00 -1.87 12.20
C GLU A 110 -0.80 -1.45 10.73
N HIS A 111 -1.88 -1.11 10.02
CA HIS A 111 -1.79 -0.57 8.66
C HIS A 111 -1.08 0.78 8.60
N LEU A 112 -1.48 1.73 9.45
CA LEU A 112 -0.88 3.06 9.49
C LEU A 112 0.61 2.99 9.82
N ALA A 113 1.00 2.10 10.74
CA ALA A 113 2.38 1.86 11.11
C ALA A 113 3.23 1.30 9.96
N ALA A 114 2.62 0.55 9.03
CA ALA A 114 3.31 0.03 7.85
C ALA A 114 3.48 1.07 6.73
N ILE A 115 2.69 2.15 6.71
CA ILE A 115 2.73 3.17 5.64
C ILE A 115 4.13 3.77 5.46
N PRO A 116 4.87 4.23 6.50
CA PRO A 116 6.20 4.80 6.32
C PRO A 116 7.16 3.84 5.61
N MET A 117 7.16 2.56 5.97
CA MET A 117 8.02 1.57 5.31
C MET A 117 7.57 1.31 3.87
N ARG A 118 6.26 1.29 3.61
CA ARG A 118 5.75 1.19 2.24
C ARG A 118 6.13 2.39 1.39
N ILE A 119 6.12 3.61 1.94
CA ILE A 119 6.58 4.82 1.26
C ILE A 119 8.06 4.69 0.88
N VAL A 120 8.91 4.16 1.76
CA VAL A 120 10.33 3.93 1.44
C VAL A 120 10.48 2.98 0.25
N VAL A 121 9.67 1.92 0.16
CA VAL A 121 9.74 0.96 -0.93
C VAL A 121 9.13 1.50 -2.24
N VAL A 122 8.08 2.30 -2.14
CA VAL A 122 7.38 2.89 -3.29
C VAL A 122 8.10 4.14 -3.82
N GLY A 123 8.88 4.81 -2.97
CA GLY A 123 9.62 6.03 -3.30
C GLY A 123 10.46 5.93 -4.57
N PRO A 124 11.27 4.87 -4.78
CA PRO A 124 11.98 4.65 -6.04
C PRO A 124 11.06 4.56 -7.26
N ALA A 125 9.92 3.87 -7.16
CA ALA A 125 8.97 3.75 -8.26
C ALA A 125 8.34 5.11 -8.62
N VAL A 126 8.03 5.92 -7.60
CA VAL A 126 7.55 7.30 -7.77
C VAL A 126 8.63 8.17 -8.42
N ALA A 127 9.87 8.08 -7.95
CA ALA A 127 10.98 8.83 -8.54
C ALA A 127 11.20 8.47 -10.01
N VAL A 128 11.18 7.16 -10.35
CA VAL A 128 11.27 6.69 -11.74
C VAL A 128 10.11 7.24 -12.56
N MET A 129 8.88 7.23 -12.04
CA MET A 129 7.71 7.79 -12.71
C MET A 129 7.91 9.28 -13.02
N PHE A 130 8.38 10.08 -12.06
CA PHE A 130 8.66 11.50 -12.28
C PHE A 130 9.76 11.73 -13.33
N LEU A 131 10.81 10.91 -13.33
CA LEU A 131 11.94 11.05 -14.25
C LEU A 131 11.62 10.62 -15.69
N THR A 132 10.81 9.57 -15.88
CA THR A 132 10.51 9.03 -17.22
C THR A 132 9.36 9.75 -17.92
N VAL A 133 8.38 10.19 -17.15
CA VAL A 133 7.16 10.81 -17.66
C VAL A 133 7.32 12.33 -17.75
N GLY A 134 8.04 12.94 -16.81
CA GLY A 134 8.10 14.40 -16.64
C GLY A 134 6.77 14.99 -16.15
N GLY A 135 6.79 16.23 -15.66
CA GLY A 135 5.59 16.89 -15.13
C GLY A 135 4.49 17.16 -16.16
N ALA A 136 4.78 17.01 -17.45
CA ALA A 136 3.88 17.36 -18.56
C ALA A 136 2.65 16.44 -18.72
N GLN A 137 2.64 15.25 -18.09
CA GLN A 137 1.46 14.36 -18.08
C GLN A 137 0.74 14.37 -16.74
N LEU A 138 1.25 15.11 -15.75
CA LEU A 138 0.49 15.37 -14.53
C LEU A 138 -0.62 16.36 -14.89
N PRO A 139 -1.86 16.16 -14.42
CA PRO A 139 -2.90 17.15 -14.62
C PRO A 139 -2.43 18.48 -14.04
N ASP A 140 -2.41 19.53 -14.86
CA ASP A 140 -2.02 20.89 -14.45
C ASP A 140 -2.97 21.47 -13.40
N SER A 141 -4.13 20.83 -13.17
CA SER A 141 -5.09 21.22 -12.14
C SER A 141 -5.76 20.01 -11.48
N VAL A 142 -6.04 20.15 -10.18
CA VAL A 142 -6.70 19.13 -9.33
C VAL A 142 -8.15 18.85 -9.78
N GLY A 143 -8.75 19.72 -10.61
CA GLY A 143 -10.15 19.64 -11.05
C GLY A 143 -10.40 18.98 -12.42
N MET A 144 -9.38 18.39 -13.05
CA MET A 144 -9.52 17.71 -14.35
C MET A 144 -9.82 16.21 -14.27
N TRP A 145 -10.15 15.70 -13.08
CA TRP A 145 -10.61 14.32 -12.85
C TRP A 145 -12.10 14.26 -12.55
#